data_AF-A0A9Q3CNI4-F1
#
_entry.id   AF-A0A9Q3CNI4-F1
#
_cell.length_a   1.000
_cell.length_b   1.000
_cell.length_c   1.000
_cell.angle_alpha   90.00
_cell.angle_beta   90.00
_cell.angle_gamma   90.00
#
_symmetry.space_group_name_H-M   'P 1'
#
loop_
_entity.id
_entity.type
_entity.pdbx_description
1 polymer ?
#
loop_
_entity_poly.entity_id
_entity_poly.type
_entity_poly.pdbx_seq_one_letter_code
_entity_poly.pdbx_strand_id
1 'polypeptide(L)'
;MKVLRIICHMGIYEYTRMPFGIKNAPAHFQSMMDTIFQEEILEGWMVVYIDDIIIYSETWEDHVQYIERVLKLLALGHKVSGLSLAIEQNKVAAVLQNPVPKNIKEIQSFLGVASYYRNHIKTFTHITSSVYKLCSKDVVFEITKERRDANEMIKHELTNASVLILPDFKLPFKLYINAACSQGLGEALHQRQIVDGELREKVICYISRQLKDSEARYGATQNECICLVWALEKLHNYLKGAVFEVYTDCTALKSLLNMNTTNRHMLRWKIAIQGSRGNMNII
;
A
#
# COMPACT_ATOMS: atom_id res chain seq x y z
N MET A 1 -37.13 13.46 5.24
CA MET A 1 -36.40 12.17 5.20
C MET A 1 -36.05 11.80 6.64
N LYS A 2 -36.71 10.78 7.23
CA LYS A 2 -36.74 10.48 8.68
C LYS A 2 -35.82 9.30 9.05
N VAL A 3 -34.51 9.39 8.80
CA VAL A 3 -33.63 8.19 8.81
C VAL A 3 -32.77 8.07 10.08
N LEU A 4 -32.65 9.12 10.91
CA LEU A 4 -31.72 9.16 12.05
C LEU A 4 -32.40 9.41 13.40
N ARG A 5 -33.46 8.65 13.70
CA ARG A 5 -34.16 8.73 14.98
C ARG A 5 -33.78 7.59 15.91
N ILE A 6 -33.64 7.91 17.19
CA ILE A 6 -33.49 6.94 18.27
C ILE A 6 -34.72 7.00 19.16
N ILE A 7 -35.23 5.83 19.54
CA ILE A 7 -36.32 5.69 20.49
C ILE A 7 -35.69 5.34 21.84
N CYS A 8 -35.89 6.21 22.82
CA CYS A 8 -35.51 5.99 24.20
C CYS A 8 -36.77 5.81 25.04
N HIS A 9 -36.63 5.28 26.26
CA HIS A 9 -37.74 5.11 27.21
C HIS A 9 -38.49 6.43 27.54
N MET A 10 -37.82 7.58 27.35
CA MET A 10 -38.37 8.93 27.57
C MET A 10 -38.89 9.63 26.30
N GLY A 11 -38.84 8.99 25.13
CA GLY A 11 -39.33 9.59 23.88
C GLY A 11 -38.45 9.36 22.66
N ILE A 12 -38.77 10.07 21.58
CA ILE A 12 -38.11 9.95 20.28
C ILE A 12 -37.20 11.14 20.05
N TYR A 13 -35.93 10.88 19.80
CA TYR A 13 -34.90 11.87 19.54
C TYR A 13 -34.37 11.74 18.11
N GLU A 14 -33.87 12.84 17.54
CA GLU A 14 -33.31 12.88 16.19
C GLU A 14 -31.92 13.50 16.24
N TYR A 15 -30.98 12.92 15.48
CA TYR A 15 -29.63 13.46 15.40
C TYR A 15 -29.59 14.75 14.56
N THR A 16 -28.96 15.79 15.12
CA THR A 16 -28.71 17.07 14.43
C THR A 16 -27.36 17.12 13.71
N ARG A 17 -26.50 16.13 13.98
CA ARG A 17 -25.18 15.92 13.37
C ARG A 17 -25.07 14.46 12.92
N MET A 18 -24.08 14.14 12.09
CA MET A 18 -23.89 12.78 11.61
C MET A 18 -23.54 11.83 12.78
N PRO A 19 -24.37 10.82 13.10
CA PRO A 19 -24.07 9.89 14.17
C PRO A 19 -23.06 8.83 13.72
N PHE A 20 -22.35 8.25 14.69
CA PHE A 20 -21.49 7.10 14.48
C PHE A 20 -22.30 5.87 14.02
N GLY A 21 -21.67 5.00 13.22
CA GLY A 21 -22.25 3.73 12.78
C GLY A 21 -22.98 3.77 11.42
N ILE A 22 -23.11 4.95 10.80
CA ILE A 22 -23.60 5.04 9.42
C ILE A 22 -22.50 4.58 8.45
N LYS A 23 -22.79 3.56 7.64
CA LYS A 23 -21.83 2.99 6.68
C LYS A 23 -21.19 4.01 5.73
N ASN A 24 -21.94 5.02 5.30
CA ASN A 24 -21.47 6.03 4.34
C ASN A 24 -20.90 7.29 5.01
N ALA A 25 -20.96 7.40 6.34
CA ALA A 25 -20.46 8.58 7.05
C ALA A 25 -18.98 8.90 6.74
N PRO A 26 -18.05 7.92 6.75
CA PRO A 26 -16.64 8.20 6.46
C PRO A 26 -16.40 8.75 5.05
N ALA A 27 -17.14 8.25 4.05
CA ALA A 27 -17.00 8.71 2.67
C ALA A 27 -17.49 10.15 2.49
N HIS A 28 -18.60 10.52 3.15
CA HIS A 28 -19.08 11.90 3.15
C HIS A 28 -18.13 12.85 3.90
N PHE A 29 -17.56 12.40 5.02
CA PHE A 29 -16.59 13.17 5.77
C PHE A 29 -15.30 13.39 4.97
N GLN A 30 -14.77 12.32 4.35
CA GLN A 30 -13.60 12.42 3.45
C GLN A 30 -13.85 13.42 2.32
N SER A 31 -14.98 13.32 1.62
CA SER A 31 -15.29 14.25 0.52
C SER A 31 -15.36 15.71 0.97
N MET A 32 -15.85 15.97 2.19
CA MET A 32 -15.87 17.31 2.77
C MET A 32 -14.45 17.80 3.06
N MET A 33 -13.63 16.95 3.69
CA MET A 33 -12.23 17.27 4.01
C MET A 33 -11.41 17.51 2.74
N ASP A 34 -11.56 16.67 1.71
CA ASP A 34 -10.90 16.83 0.41
C ASP A 34 -11.25 18.17 -0.25
N THR A 35 -12.48 18.67 -0.02
CA THR A 35 -12.93 19.95 -0.56
C THR A 35 -12.34 21.13 0.23
N ILE A 36 -12.32 21.03 1.57
CA ILE A 36 -11.78 22.10 2.44
C ILE A 36 -10.28 22.27 2.23
N PHE A 37 -9.57 21.16 2.05
CA PHE A 37 -8.12 21.09 2.01
C PHE A 37 -7.54 20.85 0.61
N GLN A 38 -8.34 21.11 -0.42
CA GLN A 38 -7.97 20.81 -1.79
C GLN A 38 -6.65 21.50 -2.20
N GLU A 39 -6.45 22.75 -1.79
CA GLU A 39 -5.25 23.52 -2.11
C GLU A 39 -4.01 22.92 -1.44
N GLU A 40 -4.09 22.64 -0.15
CA GLU A 40 -2.99 22.07 0.64
C GLU A 40 -2.60 20.66 0.19
N ILE A 41 -3.59 19.84 -0.21
CA ILE A 41 -3.36 18.51 -0.77
C ILE A 41 -2.66 18.60 -2.14
N LEU A 42 -3.07 19.56 -2.98
CA LEU A 42 -2.45 19.79 -4.30
C LEU A 42 -1.01 20.33 -4.19
N GLU A 43 -0.74 21.17 -3.19
CA GLU A 43 0.60 21.65 -2.86
C GLU A 43 1.52 20.53 -2.35
N GLY A 44 0.96 19.37 -1.96
CA GLY A 44 1.70 18.14 -1.69
C GLY A 44 2.33 18.04 -0.30
N TRP A 45 2.12 19.03 0.56
CA TRP A 45 2.60 19.02 1.94
C TRP A 45 1.55 18.50 2.94
N MET A 46 0.36 18.13 2.48
CA MET A 46 -0.68 17.60 3.36
C MET A 46 -1.45 16.42 2.76
N VAL A 47 -1.80 15.44 3.59
CA VAL A 47 -2.66 14.31 3.25
C VAL A 47 -3.74 14.18 4.30
N VAL A 48 -4.99 14.04 3.87
CA VAL A 48 -6.14 13.85 4.77
C VAL A 48 -6.77 12.48 4.56
N TYR A 49 -6.95 11.73 5.65
CA TYR A 49 -7.62 10.43 5.63
C TYR A 49 -8.63 10.32 6.77
N ILE A 50 -9.91 10.41 6.42
CA ILE A 50 -11.05 10.44 7.33
C ILE A 50 -10.81 11.50 8.42
N ASP A 51 -10.46 11.07 9.63
CA ASP A 51 -10.28 11.95 10.79
C ASP A 51 -8.81 12.39 10.97
N ASP A 52 -7.88 11.79 10.24
CA ASP A 52 -6.44 12.03 10.37
C ASP A 52 -5.96 13.04 9.32
N ILE A 53 -5.29 14.11 9.76
CA ILE A 53 -4.60 15.08 8.90
C ILE A 53 -3.10 14.93 9.11
N ILE A 54 -2.37 14.61 8.05
CA ILE A 54 -0.91 14.44 8.05
C ILE A 54 -0.29 15.65 7.35
N ILE A 55 0.62 16.33 8.03
CA ILE A 55 1.32 17.52 7.55
C ILE A 55 2.80 17.19 7.41
N TYR A 56 3.38 17.48 6.25
CA TYR A 56 4.80 17.32 5.93
C TYR A 56 5.49 18.68 5.91
N SER A 57 6.69 18.76 6.46
CA SER A 57 7.57 19.93 6.31
C SER A 57 9.04 19.53 6.44
N GLU A 58 9.93 20.32 5.87
CA GLU A 58 11.39 20.11 5.97
C GLU A 58 11.99 20.82 7.19
N THR A 59 11.44 21.98 7.56
CA THR A 59 11.88 22.76 8.73
C THR A 59 10.79 22.84 9.79
N TRP A 60 11.19 23.14 11.02
CA TRP A 60 10.27 23.33 12.14
C TRP A 60 9.46 24.62 11.97
N GLU A 61 10.10 25.66 11.45
CA GLU A 61 9.50 26.96 11.20
C GLU A 61 8.37 26.85 10.18
N ASP A 62 8.59 26.13 9.07
CA ASP A 62 7.54 25.85 8.08
C ASP A 62 6.43 24.96 8.66
N HIS A 63 6.79 23.98 9.50
CA HIS A 63 5.81 23.11 10.16
C HIS A 63 4.80 23.90 10.98
N VAL A 64 5.28 24.87 11.77
CA VAL A 64 4.44 25.73 12.60
C VAL A 64 3.51 26.57 11.73
N GLN A 65 4.01 27.10 10.61
CA GLN A 65 3.18 27.86 9.65
C GLN A 65 2.09 26.98 9.01
N TYR A 66 2.42 25.76 8.60
CA TYR A 66 1.46 24.81 8.03
C TYR A 66 0.40 24.40 9.05
N ILE A 67 0.79 24.10 10.29
CA ILE A 67 -0.15 23.83 11.38
C ILE A 67 -1.07 25.05 11.59
N GLU A 68 -0.54 26.26 11.58
CA GLU A 68 -1.35 27.47 11.76
C GLU A 68 -2.37 27.65 10.62
N ARG A 69 -1.96 27.38 9.37
CA ARG A 69 -2.85 27.42 8.19
C ARG A 69 -3.96 26.37 8.32
N VAL A 70 -3.63 25.13 8.65
CA VAL A 70 -4.60 24.03 8.84
C VAL A 70 -5.57 24.36 9.98
N LEU A 71 -5.05 24.83 11.12
CA LEU A 71 -5.89 25.22 12.25
C LEU A 71 -6.81 26.40 11.92
N LYS A 72 -6.37 27.38 11.11
CA LYS A 72 -7.23 28.48 10.65
C LYS A 72 -8.39 27.98 9.78
N LEU A 73 -8.12 27.06 8.86
CA LEU A 73 -9.17 26.45 8.02
C LEU A 73 -10.16 25.62 8.85
N LEU A 74 -9.69 24.91 9.87
CA LEU A 74 -10.54 24.17 10.81
C LEU A 74 -11.30 25.09 11.79
N ALA A 75 -10.72 26.24 12.16
CA ALA A 75 -11.22 27.13 13.20
C ALA A 75 -12.27 28.15 12.73
N LEU A 76 -12.85 27.99 11.54
CA LEU A 76 -14.11 28.65 11.14
C LEU A 76 -15.32 28.14 11.96
N GLY A 77 -15.16 28.00 13.29
CA GLY A 77 -16.23 27.71 14.23
C GLY A 77 -15.84 27.42 15.68
N HIS A 78 -14.69 26.82 16.01
CA HIS A 78 -14.41 26.37 17.39
C HIS A 78 -12.91 26.32 17.77
N LYS A 79 -12.62 26.54 19.07
CA LYS A 79 -11.29 26.31 19.69
C LYS A 79 -10.96 24.82 19.67
N VAL A 80 -9.98 24.42 18.86
CA VAL A 80 -9.44 23.06 18.84
C VAL A 80 -8.45 22.90 19.99
N SER A 81 -8.78 22.01 20.93
CA SER A 81 -7.93 21.63 22.07
C SER A 81 -7.78 20.11 22.01
N GLY A 82 -6.60 19.64 21.61
CA GLY A 82 -6.29 18.21 21.53
C GLY A 82 -5.63 17.82 20.21
N LEU A 83 -4.44 18.35 19.94
CA LEU A 83 -3.57 17.80 18.92
C LEU A 83 -2.75 16.67 19.58
N SER A 84 -3.20 15.43 19.44
CA SER A 84 -2.38 14.27 19.73
C SER A 84 -1.72 13.82 18.43
N LEU A 85 -0.42 14.07 18.31
CA LEU A 85 0.45 13.48 17.29
C LEU A 85 0.49 11.97 17.54
N ALA A 86 -0.47 11.23 16.98
CA ALA A 86 -0.53 9.80 17.13
C ALA A 86 0.42 9.16 16.10
N ILE A 87 1.66 8.95 16.53
CA ILE A 87 2.61 8.09 15.82
C ILE A 87 1.93 6.73 15.64
N GLU A 88 1.92 6.19 14.41
CA GLU A 88 1.24 4.96 13.95
C GLU A 88 1.54 3.68 14.76
N GLN A 89 2.42 3.75 15.76
CA GLN A 89 2.81 2.67 16.67
C GLN A 89 1.62 2.01 17.39
N ASN A 90 0.53 2.75 17.64
CA ASN A 90 -0.66 2.19 18.31
C ASN A 90 -1.40 1.13 17.48
N LYS A 91 -1.39 1.23 16.14
CA LYS A 91 -2.01 0.21 15.27
C LYS A 91 -1.17 -1.07 15.21
N VAL A 92 0.16 -0.94 15.22
CA VAL A 92 1.10 -2.09 15.23
C VAL A 92 1.06 -2.82 16.58
N ALA A 93 0.96 -2.08 17.69
CA ALA A 93 0.81 -2.64 19.03
C ALA A 93 -0.46 -3.50 19.19
N ALA A 94 -1.57 -3.09 18.57
CA ALA A 94 -2.80 -3.87 18.54
C ALA A 94 -2.66 -5.19 17.75
N VAL A 95 -1.82 -5.21 16.69
CA VAL A 95 -1.52 -6.44 15.93
C VAL A 95 -0.62 -7.40 16.72
N LEU A 96 0.33 -6.86 17.48
CA LEU A 96 1.24 -7.63 18.33
C LEU A 96 0.51 -8.40 19.45
N GLN A 97 -0.51 -7.78 20.05
CA GLN A 97 -1.28 -8.38 21.15
C GLN A 97 -2.37 -9.34 20.68
N ASN A 98 -2.63 -9.44 19.37
CA ASN A 98 -3.68 -10.31 18.88
C ASN A 98 -3.32 -11.79 19.09
N PRO A 99 -4.19 -12.56 19.78
CA PRO A 99 -3.98 -14.00 19.95
C PRO A 99 -4.01 -14.70 18.58
N VAL A 100 -3.43 -15.90 18.53
CA VAL A 100 -3.49 -16.73 17.33
C VAL A 100 -4.96 -16.90 16.91
N PRO A 101 -5.32 -16.56 15.67
CA PRO A 101 -6.72 -16.50 15.24
C PRO A 101 -7.34 -17.89 15.31
N LYS A 102 -8.51 -18.02 15.94
CA LYS A 102 -9.19 -19.30 16.21
C LYS A 102 -10.24 -19.65 15.17
N ASN A 103 -10.65 -18.66 14.37
CA ASN A 103 -11.74 -18.76 13.41
C ASN A 103 -11.36 -18.16 12.05
N ILE A 104 -12.04 -18.57 10.98
CA ILE A 104 -11.83 -18.02 9.62
C ILE A 104 -12.04 -16.49 9.61
N LYS A 105 -13.05 -15.98 10.35
CA LYS A 105 -13.31 -14.53 10.43
C LYS A 105 -12.15 -13.76 11.07
N GLU A 106 -11.53 -14.33 12.10
CA GLU A 106 -10.38 -13.73 12.78
C GLU A 106 -9.15 -13.75 11.87
N ILE A 107 -8.93 -14.84 11.12
CA ILE A 107 -7.87 -14.90 10.09
C ILE A 107 -8.10 -13.85 9.01
N GLN A 108 -9.34 -13.71 8.50
CA GLN A 108 -9.66 -12.71 7.48
C GLN A 108 -9.45 -11.28 7.98
N SER A 109 -9.83 -11.01 9.24
CA SER A 109 -9.58 -9.72 9.88
C SER A 109 -8.08 -9.45 10.04
N PHE A 110 -7.32 -10.42 10.53
CA PHE A 110 -5.86 -10.32 10.67
C PHE A 110 -5.16 -10.12 9.33
N LEU A 111 -5.50 -10.92 8.31
CA LEU A 111 -4.97 -10.77 6.96
C LEU A 111 -5.35 -9.43 6.34
N GLY A 112 -6.53 -8.90 6.65
CA GLY A 112 -6.94 -7.55 6.22
C GLY A 112 -6.00 -6.47 6.75
N VAL A 113 -5.68 -6.52 8.05
CA VAL A 113 -4.72 -5.59 8.67
C VAL A 113 -3.31 -5.82 8.17
N ALA A 114 -2.85 -7.07 8.07
CA ALA A 114 -1.52 -7.38 7.55
C ALA A 114 -1.37 -6.95 6.07
N SER A 115 -2.44 -7.07 5.28
CA SER A 115 -2.48 -6.65 3.87
C SER A 115 -2.38 -5.14 3.70
N TYR A 116 -2.86 -4.36 4.69
CA TYR A 116 -2.66 -2.90 4.70
C TYR A 116 -1.16 -2.56 4.69
N TYR A 117 -0.37 -3.26 5.50
CA TYR A 117 1.09 -3.06 5.61
C TYR A 117 1.91 -3.91 4.64
N ARG A 118 1.29 -4.60 3.68
CA ARG A 118 2.01 -5.51 2.76
C ARG A 118 3.16 -4.83 2.02
N ASN A 119 3.06 -3.51 1.81
CA ASN A 119 4.08 -2.73 1.10
C ASN A 119 5.38 -2.59 1.91
N HIS A 120 5.37 -2.89 3.20
CA HIS A 120 6.53 -2.88 4.07
C HIS A 120 7.21 -4.25 4.19
N ILE A 121 6.59 -5.31 3.65
CA ILE A 121 7.02 -6.70 3.85
C ILE A 121 7.47 -7.29 2.52
N LYS A 122 8.79 -7.51 2.38
CA LYS A 122 9.42 -8.00 1.14
C LYS A 122 8.86 -9.32 0.61
N THR A 123 8.52 -10.27 1.49
CA THR A 123 8.07 -11.63 1.13
C THR A 123 6.64 -11.92 1.60
N PHE A 124 5.78 -10.88 1.66
CA PHE A 124 4.42 -10.99 2.18
C PHE A 124 3.63 -12.14 1.56
N THR A 125 3.65 -12.25 0.23
CA THR A 125 2.91 -13.28 -0.52
C THR A 125 3.37 -14.69 -0.16
N HIS A 126 4.68 -14.90 0.01
CA HIS A 126 5.24 -16.20 0.35
C HIS A 126 4.78 -16.63 1.75
N ILE A 127 4.93 -15.74 2.73
CA ILE A 127 4.58 -16.01 4.13
C ILE A 127 3.06 -16.24 4.28
N THR A 128 2.25 -15.41 3.63
CA THR A 128 0.79 -15.47 3.76
C THR A 128 0.12 -16.56 2.93
N SER A 129 0.84 -17.22 2.02
CA SER A 129 0.25 -18.18 1.08
C SER A 129 -0.46 -19.36 1.78
N SER A 130 0.13 -19.91 2.82
CA SER A 130 -0.43 -21.01 3.62
C SER A 130 -1.65 -20.58 4.45
N VAL A 131 -1.69 -19.30 4.84
CA VAL A 131 -2.77 -18.69 5.62
C VAL A 131 -3.94 -18.28 4.72
N TYR A 132 -3.68 -17.73 3.54
CA TYR A 132 -4.73 -17.42 2.55
C TYR A 132 -5.48 -18.68 2.11
N LYS A 133 -4.81 -19.84 2.02
CA LYS A 133 -5.46 -21.13 1.73
C LYS A 133 -6.53 -21.53 2.76
N LEU A 134 -6.43 -21.08 4.01
CA LEU A 134 -7.47 -21.31 5.04
C LEU A 134 -8.76 -20.53 4.78
N CYS A 135 -8.69 -19.47 3.97
CA CYS A 135 -9.85 -18.66 3.63
C CYS A 135 -10.66 -19.26 2.45
N SER A 136 -10.14 -20.31 1.80
CA SER A 136 -10.83 -21.03 0.73
C SER A 136 -11.95 -21.90 1.28
N LYS A 137 -13.06 -22.01 0.53
CA LYS A 137 -14.25 -22.76 0.95
C LYS A 137 -14.03 -24.27 1.10
N ASP A 138 -13.04 -24.80 0.38
CA ASP A 138 -12.78 -26.24 0.27
C ASP A 138 -11.76 -26.76 1.29
N VAL A 139 -11.30 -25.93 2.22
CA VAL A 139 -10.22 -26.26 3.16
C VAL A 139 -10.75 -26.25 4.59
N VAL A 140 -10.52 -27.35 5.31
CA VAL A 140 -10.83 -27.43 6.75
C VAL A 140 -9.91 -26.49 7.52
N PHE A 141 -10.50 -25.74 8.45
CA PHE A 141 -9.75 -24.85 9.32
C PHE A 141 -8.88 -25.66 10.28
N GLU A 142 -7.56 -25.62 10.07
CA GLU A 142 -6.59 -26.29 10.93
C GLU A 142 -5.33 -25.42 11.07
N ILE A 143 -4.91 -25.13 12.29
CA ILE A 143 -3.67 -24.40 12.55
C ILE A 143 -2.52 -25.40 12.67
N THR A 144 -1.94 -25.74 11.52
CA THR A 144 -0.70 -26.52 11.45
C THR A 144 0.49 -25.69 11.95
N LYS A 145 1.62 -26.37 12.23
CA LYS A 145 2.86 -25.71 12.63
C LYS A 145 3.30 -24.64 11.62
N GLU A 146 3.27 -24.95 10.33
CA GLU A 146 3.59 -24.03 9.24
C GLU A 146 2.74 -22.74 9.26
N ARG A 147 1.44 -22.87 9.51
CA ARG A 147 0.50 -21.73 9.58
C ARG A 147 0.72 -20.87 10.82
N ARG A 148 1.11 -21.50 11.95
CA ARG A 148 1.48 -20.78 13.17
C ARG A 148 2.78 -20.00 12.97
N ASP A 149 3.79 -20.65 12.38
CA ASP A 149 5.08 -20.03 12.10
C ASP A 149 4.90 -18.85 11.14
N ALA A 150 4.07 -18.99 10.09
CA ALA A 150 3.72 -17.90 9.19
C ALA A 150 3.04 -16.72 9.90
N ASN A 151 2.13 -16.98 10.85
CA ASN A 151 1.45 -15.92 11.62
C ASN A 151 2.44 -15.12 12.50
N GLU A 152 3.37 -15.82 13.16
CA GLU A 152 4.40 -15.18 13.98
C GLU A 152 5.43 -14.44 13.12
N MET A 153 5.80 -14.98 11.95
CA MET A 153 6.65 -14.28 10.99
C MET A 153 6.00 -12.97 10.51
N ILE A 154 4.70 -12.96 10.22
CA ILE A 154 3.99 -11.72 9.84
C ILE A 154 4.07 -10.69 10.96
N LYS A 155 3.82 -11.09 12.22
CA LYS A 155 3.94 -10.19 13.37
C LYS A 155 5.36 -9.64 13.53
N HIS A 156 6.37 -10.51 13.37
CA HIS A 156 7.76 -10.12 13.44
C HIS A 156 8.14 -9.11 12.34
N GLU A 157 7.75 -9.39 11.08
CA GLU A 157 7.99 -8.49 9.94
C GLU A 157 7.23 -7.16 10.07
N LEU A 158 6.04 -7.15 10.67
CA LEU A 158 5.30 -5.90 10.96
C LEU A 158 5.98 -5.07 12.04
N THR A 159 6.68 -5.71 12.98
CA THR A 159 7.37 -5.03 14.09
C THR A 159 8.73 -4.49 13.65
N ASN A 160 9.44 -5.28 12.84
CA ASN A 160 10.75 -4.94 12.29
C ASN A 160 10.65 -4.29 10.90
N ALA A 161 9.44 -3.94 10.47
CA ALA A 161 9.16 -3.39 9.15
C ALA A 161 10.18 -2.30 8.83
N SER A 162 10.92 -2.48 7.75
CA SER A 162 11.93 -1.51 7.33
C SER A 162 11.26 -0.15 7.14
N VAL A 163 11.83 0.89 7.74
CA VAL A 163 11.42 2.28 7.52
C VAL A 163 11.44 2.53 6.01
N LEU A 164 10.24 2.59 5.41
CA LEU A 164 10.07 2.99 4.03
C LEU A 164 10.30 4.49 3.97
N ILE A 165 11.04 4.92 2.95
CA ILE A 165 11.26 6.35 2.71
C ILE A 165 10.14 6.91 1.84
N LEU A 166 9.84 8.19 2.01
CA LEU A 166 8.95 8.90 1.10
C LEU A 166 9.63 9.03 -0.27
N PRO A 167 8.90 8.80 -1.37
CA PRO A 167 9.44 8.97 -2.71
C PRO A 167 9.69 10.44 -3.02
N ASP A 168 10.83 10.72 -3.66
CA ASP A 168 11.13 12.01 -4.27
C ASP A 168 10.96 11.90 -5.79
N PHE A 169 9.89 12.48 -6.32
CA PHE A 169 9.58 12.39 -7.75
C PHE A 169 10.58 13.11 -8.67
N LYS A 170 11.50 13.90 -8.12
CA LYS A 170 12.59 14.53 -8.89
C LYS A 170 13.75 13.58 -9.16
N LEU A 171 13.88 12.53 -8.37
CA LEU A 171 14.96 11.55 -8.47
C LEU A 171 14.50 10.28 -9.22
N PRO A 172 15.41 9.59 -9.93
CA PRO A 172 15.04 8.39 -10.65
C PRO A 172 14.72 7.24 -9.70
N PHE A 173 13.74 6.41 -10.07
CA PHE A 173 13.38 5.21 -9.34
C PHE A 173 14.18 3.99 -9.82
N LYS A 174 14.29 2.98 -8.94
CA LYS A 174 14.85 1.68 -9.26
C LYS A 174 13.83 0.60 -8.94
N LEU A 175 13.41 -0.14 -9.94
CA LEU A 175 12.47 -1.24 -9.82
C LEU A 175 13.23 -2.56 -9.89
N TYR A 176 13.29 -3.28 -8.78
CA TYR A 176 13.80 -4.64 -8.74
C TYR A 176 12.65 -5.60 -8.97
N ILE A 177 12.72 -6.40 -10.03
CA ILE A 177 11.73 -7.43 -10.30
C ILE A 177 12.32 -8.81 -10.06
N ASN A 178 11.51 -9.71 -9.51
CA ASN A 178 11.85 -11.12 -9.40
C ASN A 178 10.58 -11.96 -9.53
N ALA A 179 10.54 -12.82 -10.54
CA ALA A 179 9.51 -13.83 -10.65
C ALA A 179 10.05 -15.16 -10.13
N ALA A 180 9.77 -15.47 -8.86
CA ALA A 180 10.10 -16.77 -8.31
C ALA A 180 9.28 -17.85 -9.05
N CYS A 181 9.98 -18.76 -9.73
CA CYS A 181 9.51 -19.68 -10.77
C CYS A 181 8.32 -20.62 -10.40
N SER A 182 7.70 -20.52 -9.22
CA SER A 182 6.60 -21.40 -8.82
C SER A 182 5.63 -20.87 -7.77
N GLN A 183 5.83 -19.68 -7.19
CA GLN A 183 5.09 -19.28 -5.97
C GLN A 183 4.47 -17.87 -6.01
N GLY A 184 5.04 -16.93 -6.75
CA GLY A 184 4.52 -15.56 -6.81
C GLY A 184 5.45 -14.59 -7.53
N LEU A 185 4.90 -13.41 -7.83
CA LEU A 185 5.64 -12.26 -8.34
C LEU A 185 6.00 -11.37 -7.15
N GLY A 186 7.23 -10.89 -7.11
CA GLY A 186 7.68 -9.95 -6.08
C GLY A 186 8.56 -8.87 -6.69
N GLU A 187 8.26 -7.63 -6.37
CA GLU A 187 9.02 -6.48 -6.80
C GLU A 187 9.26 -5.49 -5.65
N ALA A 188 10.36 -4.76 -5.75
CA ALA A 188 10.71 -3.73 -4.80
C ALA A 188 11.02 -2.44 -5.56
N LEU A 189 10.33 -1.36 -5.18
CA LEU A 189 10.61 -0.01 -5.64
C LEU A 189 11.58 0.65 -4.67
N HIS A 190 12.72 1.07 -5.21
CA HIS A 190 13.83 1.65 -4.51
C HIS A 190 14.11 3.05 -5.06
N GLN A 191 14.78 3.86 -4.27
CA GLN A 191 15.31 5.14 -4.69
C GLN A 191 16.60 5.46 -3.94
N ARG A 192 17.54 6.11 -4.63
CA ARG A 192 18.74 6.65 -3.99
C ARG A 192 18.44 8.03 -3.47
N GLN A 193 18.45 8.19 -2.15
CA GLN A 193 18.21 9.46 -1.47
C GLN A 193 19.31 9.72 -0.44
N ILE A 194 19.49 11.00 -0.11
CA ILE A 194 20.37 11.39 0.99
C ILE A 194 19.60 11.14 2.28
N VAL A 195 20.08 10.17 3.06
CA VAL A 195 19.54 9.86 4.39
C VAL A 195 20.69 9.98 5.37
N ASP A 196 20.51 10.80 6.41
CA ASP A 196 21.55 11.11 7.41
C ASP A 196 22.85 11.65 6.80
N GLY A 197 22.75 12.41 5.70
CA GLY A 197 23.90 13.01 5.01
C GLY A 197 24.64 12.10 4.03
N GLU A 198 24.23 10.84 3.88
CA GLU A 198 24.82 9.89 2.93
C GLU A 198 23.82 9.48 1.85
N LEU A 199 24.30 9.39 0.60
CA LEU A 199 23.52 8.85 -0.51
C LEU A 199 23.37 7.33 -0.33
N ARG A 200 22.18 6.89 0.10
CA ARG A 200 21.86 5.49 0.32
C ARG A 200 20.68 5.08 -0.54
N GLU A 201 20.74 3.83 -1.03
CA GLU A 201 19.59 3.24 -1.69
C GLU A 201 18.62 2.71 -0.63
N LYS A 202 17.38 3.19 -0.68
CA LYS A 202 16.34 2.86 0.28
C LYS A 202 15.09 2.39 -0.44
N VAL A 203 14.30 1.59 0.25
CA VAL A 203 13.07 1.02 -0.30
C VAL A 203 11.93 2.01 -0.07
N ILE A 204 11.17 2.29 -1.13
CA ILE A 204 9.94 3.06 -1.08
C ILE A 204 8.77 2.13 -0.81
N CYS A 205 8.68 1.00 -1.53
CA CYS A 205 7.65 0.01 -1.29
C CYS A 205 8.00 -1.36 -1.88
N TYR A 206 7.50 -2.41 -1.25
CA TYR A 206 7.42 -3.75 -1.80
C TYR A 206 6.05 -4.00 -2.41
N ILE A 207 6.00 -4.74 -3.51
CA ILE A 207 4.75 -5.27 -4.06
C ILE A 207 4.95 -6.76 -4.30
N SER A 208 3.91 -7.56 -4.04
CA SER A 208 3.92 -8.98 -4.36
C SER A 208 2.52 -9.50 -4.61
N ARG A 209 2.39 -10.51 -5.47
CA ARG A 209 1.14 -11.24 -5.70
C ARG A 209 1.36 -12.72 -5.99
N GLN A 210 0.37 -13.54 -5.69
CA GLN A 210 0.35 -14.94 -6.12
C GLN A 210 0.13 -15.03 -7.63
N LEU A 211 0.75 -16.04 -8.25
CA LEU A 211 0.48 -16.39 -9.64
C LEU A 211 -0.94 -16.95 -9.77
N LYS A 212 -1.63 -16.59 -10.84
CA LYS A 212 -2.88 -17.26 -11.22
C LYS A 212 -2.57 -18.67 -11.74
N ASP A 213 -3.54 -19.59 -11.66
CA ASP A 213 -3.37 -20.96 -12.16
C ASP A 213 -2.90 -21.02 -13.62
N SER A 214 -3.34 -20.08 -14.46
CA SER A 214 -2.89 -19.97 -15.85
C SER A 214 -1.44 -19.48 -15.97
N GLU A 215 -1.03 -18.56 -15.09
CA GLU A 215 0.30 -17.97 -15.05
C GLU A 215 1.31 -18.99 -14.49
N ALA A 216 0.89 -19.87 -13.58
CA ALA A 216 1.74 -20.92 -13.01
C ALA A 216 2.27 -21.93 -14.05
N ARG A 217 1.66 -21.99 -15.25
CA ARG A 217 2.09 -22.86 -16.37
C ARG A 217 3.07 -22.16 -17.32
N TYR A 218 3.35 -20.88 -17.13
CA TYR A 218 4.25 -20.13 -17.99
C TYR A 218 5.71 -20.47 -17.69
N GLY A 219 6.56 -20.35 -18.71
CA GLY A 219 8.00 -20.48 -18.55
C GLY A 219 8.59 -19.28 -17.80
N ALA A 220 9.81 -19.43 -17.28
CA ALA A 220 10.49 -18.40 -16.48
C ALA A 220 10.51 -17.00 -17.15
N THR A 221 10.86 -16.93 -18.44
CA THR A 221 10.86 -15.66 -19.20
C THR A 221 9.49 -15.00 -19.26
N GLN A 222 8.42 -15.80 -19.43
CA GLN A 222 7.06 -15.27 -19.46
C GLN A 222 6.62 -14.78 -18.09
N ASN A 223 7.02 -15.48 -17.02
CA ASN A 223 6.77 -15.09 -15.64
C ASN A 223 7.47 -13.76 -15.29
N GLU A 224 8.69 -13.54 -15.74
CA GLU A 224 9.35 -12.24 -15.57
C GLU A 224 8.73 -11.13 -16.42
N CYS A 225 8.30 -11.42 -17.65
CA CYS A 225 7.58 -10.44 -18.47
C CYS A 225 6.29 -9.98 -17.80
N ILE A 226 5.48 -10.90 -17.27
CA ILE A 226 4.24 -10.55 -16.58
C ILE A 226 4.50 -9.88 -15.23
N CYS A 227 5.60 -10.22 -14.55
CA CYS A 227 6.12 -9.50 -13.38
C CYS A 227 6.30 -8.02 -13.70
N LEU A 228 7.07 -7.70 -14.73
CA LEU A 228 7.30 -6.31 -15.14
C LEU A 228 6.01 -5.59 -15.53
N VAL A 229 5.17 -6.20 -16.36
CA VAL A 229 3.90 -5.58 -16.77
C VAL A 229 3.01 -5.28 -15.57
N TRP A 230 2.90 -6.24 -14.64
CA TRP A 230 2.10 -6.05 -13.44
C TRP A 230 2.68 -4.97 -12.53
N ALA A 231 4.00 -4.91 -12.36
CA ALA A 231 4.66 -3.88 -11.59
C ALA A 231 4.43 -2.48 -12.17
N LEU A 232 4.50 -2.33 -13.50
CA LEU A 232 4.21 -1.06 -14.20
C LEU A 232 2.75 -0.62 -14.00
N GLU A 233 1.80 -1.55 -14.08
CA GLU A 233 0.38 -1.26 -13.80
C GLU A 233 0.17 -0.88 -12.34
N LYS A 234 0.80 -1.60 -11.40
CA LYS A 234 0.56 -1.43 -9.98
C LYS A 234 1.22 -0.18 -9.41
N LEU A 235 2.42 0.15 -9.90
CA LEU A 235 3.20 1.32 -9.50
C LEU A 235 3.03 2.50 -10.46
N HIS A 236 1.96 2.49 -11.26
CA HIS A 236 1.67 3.56 -12.23
C HIS A 236 1.75 4.96 -11.59
N ASN A 237 1.21 5.11 -10.37
CA ASN A 237 1.21 6.39 -9.65
C ASN A 237 2.61 6.91 -9.32
N TYR A 238 3.61 6.02 -9.21
CA TYR A 238 5.00 6.39 -8.96
C TYR A 238 5.79 6.58 -10.24
N LEU A 239 5.58 5.68 -11.21
CA LEU A 239 6.41 5.58 -12.41
C LEU A 239 5.95 6.50 -13.55
N LYS A 240 4.70 6.99 -13.51
CA LYS A 240 4.16 7.85 -14.57
C LYS A 240 4.94 9.17 -14.63
N GLY A 241 5.62 9.41 -15.74
CA GLY A 241 6.40 10.63 -15.98
C GLY A 241 7.77 10.66 -15.29
N ALA A 242 8.06 9.71 -14.41
CA ALA A 242 9.37 9.57 -13.78
C ALA A 242 10.34 8.75 -14.65
N VAL A 243 11.64 8.99 -14.48
CA VAL A 243 12.70 8.16 -15.06
C VAL A 243 13.02 7.02 -14.10
N PHE A 244 13.14 5.79 -14.60
CA PHE A 244 13.41 4.64 -13.74
C PHE A 244 14.21 3.53 -14.42
N GLU A 245 14.90 2.76 -13.59
CA GLU A 245 15.71 1.60 -13.99
C GLU A 245 15.04 0.32 -13.51
N VAL A 246 14.91 -0.68 -14.38
CA VAL A 246 14.39 -2.00 -14.06
C VAL A 246 15.55 -2.98 -13.96
N TYR A 247 15.72 -3.61 -12.80
CA TYR A 247 16.74 -4.62 -12.57
C TYR A 247 16.10 -6.01 -12.59
N THR A 248 16.60 -6.87 -13.48
CA THR A 248 16.06 -8.22 -13.76
C THR A 248 17.20 -9.20 -13.99
N ASP A 249 17.03 -10.44 -13.52
CA ASP A 249 17.93 -11.56 -13.80
C ASP A 249 17.66 -12.22 -15.17
N CYS A 250 16.52 -11.95 -15.81
CA CYS A 250 16.23 -12.44 -17.15
C CYS A 250 16.87 -11.62 -18.26
N THR A 251 17.86 -12.21 -18.91
CA THR A 251 18.49 -11.66 -20.13
C THR A 251 17.52 -11.49 -21.30
N ALA A 252 16.48 -12.34 -21.39
CA ALA A 252 15.48 -12.24 -22.45
C ALA A 252 14.58 -11.00 -22.30
N LEU A 253 14.42 -10.46 -21.09
CA LEU A 253 13.66 -9.23 -20.88
C LEU A 253 14.38 -8.01 -21.48
N LYS A 254 15.72 -7.98 -21.39
CA LYS A 254 16.57 -6.91 -21.96
C LYS A 254 16.43 -6.80 -23.47
N SER A 255 16.24 -7.95 -24.13
CA SER A 255 16.10 -8.05 -25.59
C SER A 255 14.64 -8.09 -26.07
N LEU A 256 13.66 -8.18 -25.16
CA LEU A 256 12.23 -8.32 -25.45
C LEU A 256 11.70 -7.23 -26.40
N LEU A 257 12.13 -5.98 -26.21
CA LEU A 257 11.69 -4.85 -27.03
C LEU A 257 12.20 -4.95 -28.48
N ASN A 258 13.34 -5.61 -28.69
CA ASN A 258 13.97 -5.76 -30.01
C ASN A 258 13.62 -7.11 -30.67
N MET A 259 13.10 -8.08 -29.90
CA MET A 259 12.72 -9.39 -30.42
C MET A 259 11.42 -9.35 -31.23
N ASN A 260 11.39 -10.11 -32.33
CA ASN A 260 10.17 -10.46 -33.05
C ASN A 260 9.57 -11.74 -32.45
N THR A 261 8.57 -11.58 -31.57
CA THR A 261 7.93 -12.72 -30.89
C THR A 261 6.65 -13.13 -31.61
N THR A 262 6.51 -14.41 -31.95
CA THR A 262 5.27 -15.00 -32.49
C THR A 262 4.23 -15.30 -31.39
N ASN A 263 4.64 -15.27 -30.12
CA ASN A 263 3.76 -15.55 -28.97
C ASN A 263 2.83 -14.35 -28.69
N ARG A 264 1.51 -14.58 -28.76
CA ARG A 264 0.47 -13.55 -28.53
C ARG A 264 0.56 -12.89 -27.16
N HIS A 265 0.93 -13.62 -26.10
CA HIS A 265 1.05 -13.04 -24.76
C HIS A 265 2.21 -12.06 -24.69
N MET A 266 3.38 -12.46 -25.19
CA MET A 266 4.58 -11.61 -25.20
C MET A 266 4.39 -10.37 -26.08
N LEU A 267 3.66 -10.48 -27.19
CA LEU A 267 3.33 -9.33 -28.03
C LEU A 267 2.49 -8.29 -27.28
N ARG A 268 1.47 -8.73 -26.54
CA ARG A 268 0.63 -7.83 -25.73
C ARG A 268 1.43 -7.14 -24.62
N TRP A 269 2.28 -7.89 -23.94
CA TRP A 269 3.14 -7.35 -22.88
C TRP A 269 4.19 -6.39 -23.43
N LYS A 270 4.76 -6.69 -24.58
CA LYS A 270 5.67 -5.79 -25.30
C LYS A 270 5.01 -4.43 -25.58
N ILE A 271 3.76 -4.43 -26.04
CA ILE A 271 3.00 -3.19 -26.28
C ILE A 271 2.80 -2.40 -24.97
N ALA A 272 2.44 -3.07 -23.87
CA ALA A 272 2.27 -2.43 -22.57
C ALA A 272 3.57 -1.79 -22.06
N ILE A 273 4.69 -2.51 -22.17
CA ILE A 273 6.02 -2.03 -21.75
C ILE A 273 6.50 -0.88 -22.65
N GLN A 274 6.18 -0.91 -23.94
CA GLN A 274 6.58 0.11 -24.90
C GLN A 274 6.07 1.51 -24.54
N GLY A 275 4.92 1.61 -23.86
CA GLY A 275 4.39 2.89 -23.36
C GLY A 275 5.30 3.58 -22.33
N SER A 276 6.14 2.82 -21.61
CA SER A 276 7.08 3.35 -20.60
C SER A 276 8.52 3.45 -21.11
N ARG A 277 8.78 3.05 -22.36
CA ARG A 277 10.15 2.92 -22.92
C ARG A 277 10.95 4.22 -22.91
N GLY A 278 10.30 5.37 -23.09
CA GLY A 278 10.99 6.66 -23.12
C GLY A 278 11.70 7.01 -21.82
N ASN A 279 11.18 6.50 -20.69
CA ASN A 279 11.65 6.83 -19.35
C ASN A 279 12.20 5.62 -18.59
N MET A 280 12.20 4.44 -19.21
CA MET A 280 12.55 3.17 -18.57
C MET A 280 13.78 2.55 -19.22
N ASN A 281 14.79 2.26 -18.41
CA ASN A 281 15.96 1.47 -18.82
C ASN A 281 15.95 0.10 -18.14
N ILE A 282 16.17 -1.00 -18.89
CA ILE A 282 16.22 -2.36 -18.35
C ILE A 282 17.68 -2.79 -18.22
N ILE A 283 18.11 -3.09 -16.99
CA ILE A 283 19.49 -3.41 -16.60
C ILE A 283 19.64 -4.90 -16.30
#